data_AF-A0A962YI22-F1
#
_entry.id   AF-A0A962YI22-F1
#
_cell.length_a   1.000
_cell.length_b   1.000
_cell.length_c   1.000
_cell.angle_alpha   90.00
_cell.angle_beta   90.00
_cell.angle_gamma   90.00
#
_symmetry.space_group_name_H-M   'P 1'
#
loop_
_entity.id
_entity.type
_entity.pdbx_description
1 polymer ?
#
loop_
_entity_poly.entity_id
_entity_poly.type
_entity_poly.pdbx_seq_one_letter_code
_entity_poly.pdbx_strand_id
1 'polypeptide(L)' 'MSNLYDAYSPIHVLAPLLRAGQITPAELTETYLHRIQNYNPKLHAYIDIYADQARQAAEAATGMIRAG' A
#
# COMPACT_ATOMS: atom_id res chain seq x y z
N MET A 1 -9.11 -14.27 -8.22
CA MET A 1 -8.59 -13.09 -8.94
C MET A 1 -7.09 -13.27 -9.09
N SER A 2 -6.56 -13.25 -10.31
CA SER A 2 -5.11 -13.24 -10.53
C SER A 2 -4.52 -12.05 -9.79
N ASN A 3 -3.54 -12.27 -8.93
CA ASN A 3 -2.99 -11.21 -8.10
C ASN A 3 -2.17 -10.27 -8.99
N LEU A 4 -2.70 -9.07 -9.29
CA LEU A 4 -2.04 -8.08 -10.15
C LEU A 4 -0.68 -7.62 -9.57
N TYR A 5 -0.51 -7.72 -8.25
CA TYR A 5 0.69 -7.36 -7.52
C TYR A 5 0.76 -8.10 -6.19
N ASP A 6 1.91 -8.01 -5.52
CA ASP A 6 2.10 -8.40 -4.13
C ASP A 6 2.98 -7.38 -3.40
N ALA A 7 3.25 -7.62 -2.11
CA ALA A 7 4.09 -6.74 -1.30
C ALA A 7 5.59 -6.76 -1.66
N TYR A 8 6.01 -7.56 -2.64
CA TYR A 8 7.39 -7.63 -3.15
C TYR A 8 7.53 -7.04 -4.55
N SER A 9 6.41 -6.69 -5.18
CA SER A 9 6.37 -6.13 -6.52
C SER A 9 7.14 -4.81 -6.56
N PRO A 10 8.07 -4.62 -7.52
CA PRO A 10 8.88 -3.42 -7.60
C PRO A 10 8.04 -2.22 -8.07
N ILE A 11 8.51 -1.00 -7.77
CA ILE A 11 7.75 0.22 -8.08
C ILE A 11 7.45 0.39 -9.58
N HIS A 12 8.31 -0.09 -10.48
CA HIS A 12 8.07 -0.02 -11.93
C HIS A 12 6.93 -0.94 -12.40
N VAL A 13 6.55 -1.95 -11.60
CA VAL A 13 5.36 -2.78 -11.80
C VAL A 13 4.14 -2.09 -11.18
N LEU A 14 4.26 -1.55 -9.96
CA LEU A 14 3.13 -0.93 -9.24
C LEU A 14 2.68 0.40 -9.87
N ALA A 15 3.62 1.23 -10.33
CA ALA A 15 3.35 2.56 -10.88
C ALA A 15 2.36 2.56 -12.07
N PRO A 16 2.51 1.72 -13.11
CA PRO A 16 1.52 1.68 -14.19
C PRO A 16 0.15 1.18 -13.72
N LEU A 17 0.08 0.27 -12.74
CA LEU A 17 -1.19 -0.21 -12.19
C LEU A 17 -1.93 0.90 -11.42
N LEU A 18 -1.19 1.69 -10.63
CA LEU A 18 -1.72 2.87 -9.92
C LEU A 18 -2.24 3.92 -10.90
N ARG A 19 -1.48 4.24 -11.95
CA ARG A 19 -1.90 5.20 -12.99
C ARG A 19 -3.12 4.71 -13.78
N ALA A 20 -3.21 3.40 -14.01
CA ALA A 20 -4.35 2.78 -14.67
C ALA A 20 -5.58 2.62 -13.75
N GLY A 21 -5.47 2.99 -12.46
CA GLY A 21 -6.53 2.78 -11.48
C GLY A 21 -6.87 1.31 -11.21
N GLN A 22 -6.01 0.38 -11.64
CA GLN A 22 -6.19 -1.06 -11.42
C GLN A 22 -5.94 -1.46 -9.98
N ILE A 23 -5.17 -0.64 -9.27
CA ILE A 23 -4.93 -0.69 -7.83
C ILE A 23 -4.96 0.73 -7.30
N THR A 24 -5.24 0.91 -6.02
CA THR A 24 -5.29 2.22 -5.36
C THR A 24 -4.17 2.36 -4.31
N PRO A 25 -3.73 3.60 -4.00
CA PRO A 25 -2.85 3.86 -2.87
C PRO A 25 -3.39 3.30 -1.55
N ALA A 26 -4.70 3.36 -1.32
CA ALA A 26 -5.35 2.78 -0.13
C ALA A 26 -5.16 1.26 -0.05
N GLU A 27 -5.46 0.52 -1.11
CA GLU A 27 -5.26 -0.95 -1.17
C GLU A 27 -3.79 -1.34 -0.98
N LEU A 28 -2.87 -0.61 -1.62
CA LEU A 28 -1.44 -0.86 -1.50
C LEU A 28 -0.94 -0.61 -0.06
N THR A 29 -1.44 0.45 0.59
CA THR A 29 -1.09 0.77 1.98
C THR A 29 -1.59 -0.30 2.94
N GLU A 30 -2.82 -0.77 2.79
CA GLU A 30 -3.35 -1.87 3.60
C GLU A 30 -2.55 -3.17 3.40
N THR A 31 -2.11 -3.46 2.17
CA THR A 31 -1.25 -4.62 1.88
C THR A 31 0.04 -4.57 2.71
N TYR A 32 0.68 -3.41 2.80
CA TYR A 32 1.90 -3.25 3.60
C TYR A 32 1.63 -3.22 5.11
N LEU A 33 0.54 -2.59 5.57
CA LEU A 33 0.16 -2.59 6.99
C LEU A 33 -0.12 -4.01 7.49
N HIS A 34 -0.87 -4.82 6.72
CA HIS A 34 -1.07 -6.24 7.04
C HIS A 34 0.24 -7.02 7.09
N ARG A 35 1.16 -6.76 6.15
CA ARG A 35 2.47 -7.39 6.17
C ARG A 35 3.27 -7.00 7.42
N ILE A 36 3.28 -5.73 7.78
CA ILE A 36 3.93 -5.26 9.01
C ILE A 36 3.32 -5.96 10.23
N GLN A 37 1.99 -6.01 10.33
CA GLN A 37 1.30 -6.69 11.43
C GLN A 37 1.73 -8.17 11.57
N ASN A 38 1.87 -8.87 10.45
CA ASN A 38 2.21 -10.29 10.45
C ASN A 38 3.69 -10.59 10.77
N TYR A 39 4.62 -9.74 10.34
CA TYR A 39 6.06 -10.03 10.41
C TYR A 39 6.81 -9.22 11.47
N ASN A 40 6.37 -8.00 11.80
CA ASN A 40 7.09 -7.13 12.73
C ASN A 40 7.26 -7.73 14.14
N PRO A 41 6.31 -8.52 14.71
CA PRO A 41 6.52 -9.15 16.02
C PRO A 41 7.74 -10.07 16.11
N LYS A 42 8.19 -10.61 14.98
CA LYS A 42 9.38 -11.46 14.89
C LYS A 42 10.61 -10.69 14.42
N LEU A 43 10.44 -9.79 13.47
CA LEU A 43 11.55 -9.09 12.83
C LEU A 43 12.03 -7.87 13.61
N HIS A 44 11.15 -7.28 14.44
CA HIS A 44 11.42 -6.02 15.16
C HIS A 44 11.97 -4.92 14.22
N ALA A 45 11.41 -4.82 13.02
CA ALA A 45 11.88 -3.92 11.96
C ALA A 45 11.33 -2.49 12.10
N TYR A 46 10.17 -2.34 12.74
CA TYR A 46 9.51 -1.08 13.03
C TYR A 46 9.36 -0.92 14.55
N ILE A 47 9.79 0.23 15.06
CA ILE A 47 9.63 0.62 16.46
C ILE A 47 8.20 1.11 16.70
N ASP A 48 7.76 2.08 15.89
CA ASP A 48 6.41 2.65 15.93
C ASP A 48 5.73 2.51 14.57
N ILE A 49 4.42 2.28 14.59
CA ILE A 49 3.59 2.14 13.39
C ILE A 49 2.45 3.16 13.45
N TYR A 50 2.50 4.15 12.56
CA TYR A 50 1.49 5.21 12.42
C TYR A 50 0.39 4.80 11.44
N ALA A 51 -0.32 3.70 11.74
CA ALA A 51 -1.24 3.07 10.79
C ALA A 51 -2.37 4.01 10.33
N ASP A 52 -2.95 4.78 11.26
CA ASP A 52 -4.08 5.66 10.94
C ASP A 52 -3.67 6.84 10.07
N GLN A 53 -2.50 7.44 10.34
CA GLN A 53 -1.95 8.49 9.49
C GLN A 53 -1.61 7.96 8.09
N ALA A 54 -1.05 6.75 8.00
CA ALA A 54 -0.76 6.10 6.72
C ALA A 54 -2.04 5.90 5.90
N ARG A 55 -3.13 5.43 6.53
CA ARG A 55 -4.45 5.30 5.90
C ARG A 55 -4.99 6.63 5.41
N GLN A 56 -4.96 7.67 6.23
CA GLN A 56 -5.46 9.00 5.85
C GLN A 56 -4.70 9.56 4.64
N ALA A 57 -3.37 9.42 4.62
CA ALA A 57 -2.56 9.85 3.48
C ALA A 57 -2.87 9.03 2.21
N ALA A 58 -3.09 7.72 2.36
CA ALA A 58 -3.42 6.84 1.25
C ALA A 58 -4.81 7.10 0.66
N GLU A 59 -5.80 7.44 1.49
CA GLU A 59 -7.12 7.85 1.04
C GLU A 59 -7.06 9.19 0.29
N ALA A 60 -6.31 10.16 0.80
CA ALA A 60 -6.09 11.42 0.09
C ALA A 60 -5.42 11.20 -1.28
N ALA A 61 -4.41 10.32 -1.35
CA ALA A 61 -3.75 9.96 -2.60
C ALA A 61 -4.68 9.21 -3.58
N THR A 62 -5.53 8.33 -3.06
CA THR A 62 -6.58 7.66 -3.85
C THR A 62 -7.53 8.69 -4.47
N GLY A 63 -7.91 9.72 -3.71
CA GLY A 63 -8.69 10.84 -4.20
C GLY A 63 -7.97 11.61 -5.32
N MET A 64 -6.68 11.93 -5.15
CA MET A 64 -5.88 12.64 -6.16
C MET A 64 -5.77 11.86 -7.47
N ILE A 65 -5.52 10.55 -7.43
CA ILE A 65 -5.43 9.70 -8.63
C ILE A 65 -6.80 9.53 -9.31
N ARG A 66 -7.91 9.58 -8.57
CA ARG A 66 -9.25 9.54 -9.18
C ARG A 66 -9.63 10.86 -9.85
N ALA A 67 -9.00 11.96 -9.46
CA ALA A 67 -9.33 13.31 -9.92
C ALA A 67 -8.53 13.75 -11.17
N GLY A 68 -7.54 12.99 -11.64
CA GLY A 68 -6.69 13.31 -12.81
C GLY A 68 -5.73 12.19 -13.17
#